data_AF-A0A7Z0THT4-F1
#
_entry.id   AF-A0A7Z0THT4-F1
#
_cell.length_a   1.000
_cell.length_b   1.000
_cell.length_c   1.000
_cell.angle_alpha   90.00
_cell.angle_beta   90.00
_cell.angle_gamma   90.00
#
_symmetry.space_group_name_H-M   'P 1'
#
loop_
_entity.id
_entity.type
_entity.pdbx_description
1 polymer ?
#
loop_
_entity_poly.entity_id
_entity_poly.type
_entity_poly.pdbx_seq_one_letter_code
_entity_poly.pdbx_strand_id
1 'polypeptide(L)' 'MLNVQPQHVASRPPARKARPHRPGGGLDVEQAEAALVEHYPRLVRLAYLLLPATLDRGRRVLTAHAVTQRALPKGRT' A
#
# COMPACT_ATOMS: atom_id res chain seq x y z
N MET A 1 -0.72 28.77 -47.99
CA MET A 1 -1.45 28.60 -46.70
C MET A 1 -0.92 27.33 -46.05
N LEU A 2 -0.09 27.45 -45.01
CA LEU A 2 0.48 26.30 -44.29
C LEU A 2 -0.57 25.75 -43.31
N ASN A 3 -0.90 24.47 -43.44
CA ASN A 3 -1.79 23.78 -42.50
C ASN A 3 -0.98 23.32 -41.28
N VAL A 4 -1.14 24.02 -40.15
CA VAL A 4 -0.59 23.62 -38.84
C VAL A 4 -1.70 22.92 -38.07
N GLN A 5 -1.64 21.60 -38.03
CA GLN A 5 -2.43 20.80 -37.07
C GLN A 5 -1.59 20.66 -35.79
N PRO A 6 -2.12 20.99 -34.59
CA PRO A 6 -1.41 20.77 -33.35
C PRO A 6 -1.49 19.30 -32.93
N GLN A 7 -0.32 18.70 -32.75
CA GLN A 7 -0.15 17.46 -32.02
C GLN A 7 -0.39 17.76 -30.54
N HIS A 8 -1.34 17.10 -29.87
CA HIS A 8 -1.30 17.02 -28.41
C HIS A 8 -1.25 15.57 -27.93
N VAL A 9 -0.03 15.22 -27.52
CA VAL A 9 0.36 14.08 -26.71
C VAL A 9 -0.46 14.04 -25.42
N ALA A 10 -1.14 12.93 -25.18
CA ALA A 10 -1.29 12.36 -23.85
C ALA A 10 -1.76 10.92 -23.97
N SER A 11 -0.83 9.99 -24.19
CA SER A 11 -1.03 8.60 -23.81
C SER A 11 -1.13 8.57 -22.27
N ARG A 12 -2.34 8.79 -21.77
CA ARG A 12 -2.70 8.62 -20.37
C ARG A 12 -2.36 7.17 -20.01
N PRO A 13 -1.53 6.91 -18.98
CA PRO A 13 -1.20 5.54 -18.61
C PRO A 13 -2.51 4.78 -18.34
N PRO A 14 -2.63 3.50 -18.73
CA PRO A 14 -3.84 2.75 -18.45
C PRO A 14 -4.02 2.79 -16.93
N ALA A 15 -5.11 3.41 -16.50
CA ALA A 15 -5.55 3.36 -15.12
C ALA A 15 -5.43 1.90 -14.69
N ARG A 16 -4.51 1.63 -13.77
CA ARG A 16 -4.34 0.36 -13.07
C ARG A 16 -5.75 -0.07 -12.71
N LYS A 17 -6.31 -1.05 -13.44
CA LYS A 17 -7.74 -1.36 -13.42
C LYS A 17 -8.12 -1.61 -11.96
N ALA A 18 -8.75 -0.63 -11.33
CA ALA A 18 -9.40 -0.82 -10.05
C ALA A 18 -10.51 -1.83 -10.33
N ARG A 19 -10.23 -3.12 -10.07
CA ARG A 19 -11.23 -4.17 -10.19
C ARG A 19 -12.42 -3.73 -9.33
N PRO A 20 -13.65 -3.73 -9.87
CA PRO A 20 -14.80 -3.36 -9.09
C PRO A 20 -14.89 -4.31 -7.90
N HIS A 21 -14.87 -3.74 -6.70
CA HIS A 21 -15.11 -4.46 -5.46
C HIS A 21 -16.56 -4.95 -5.50
N ARG A 22 -16.78 -6.22 -5.86
CA ARG A 22 -18.11 -6.83 -5.90
C ARG A 22 -18.49 -7.16 -4.44
N PRO A 23 -19.48 -6.48 -3.84
CA PRO A 23 -19.92 -6.83 -2.49
C PRO A 23 -20.63 -8.18 -2.60
N GLY A 24 -19.95 -9.25 -2.17
CA GLY A 24 -20.48 -10.62 -2.22
C GLY A 24 -19.48 -11.70 -2.65
N GLY A 25 -18.29 -11.35 -3.14
CA GLY A 25 -17.18 -12.29 -3.28
C GLY A 25 -16.22 -12.11 -2.11
N GLY A 26 -15.86 -13.19 -1.41
CA GLY A 26 -14.84 -13.13 -0.35
C GLY A 26 -13.59 -12.39 -0.84
N LEU A 27 -12.98 -11.59 0.05
CA LEU A 27 -11.73 -10.92 -0.25
C LEU A 27 -10.71 -11.98 -0.67
N ASP A 28 -10.17 -11.86 -1.87
CA ASP A 28 -9.05 -12.69 -2.30
C ASP A 28 -7.90 -12.43 -1.35
N VAL A 29 -7.61 -13.42 -0.50
CA VAL A 29 -6.66 -13.29 0.61
C VAL A 29 -5.27 -12.98 0.07
N GLU A 30 -4.88 -13.59 -1.05
CA GLU A 30 -3.57 -13.37 -1.67
C GLU A 30 -3.46 -11.93 -2.20
N GLN A 31 -4.51 -11.44 -2.87
CA GLN A 31 -4.55 -10.07 -3.36
C GLN A 31 -4.57 -9.04 -2.21
N ALA A 32 -5.26 -9.35 -1.12
CA ALA A 32 -5.28 -8.53 0.09
C ALA A 32 -3.90 -8.48 0.75
N GLU A 33 -3.23 -9.63 0.87
CA GLU A 33 -1.86 -9.73 1.38
C GLU A 33 -0.87 -8.95 0.52
N ALA A 34 -0.94 -9.08 -0.81
CA ALA A 34 -0.10 -8.33 -1.73
C ALA A 34 -0.28 -6.81 -1.58
N ALA A 35 -1.53 -6.35 -1.43
CA ALA A 35 -1.82 -4.94 -1.17
C ALA A 35 -1.25 -4.45 0.17
N LEU A 36 -1.27 -5.29 1.22
CA LEU A 36 -0.68 -4.96 2.51
C LEU A 36 0.85 -4.87 2.43
N VAL A 37 1.50 -5.79 1.71
CA VAL A 37 2.96 -5.77 1.50
C VAL A 37 3.38 -4.55 0.68
N GLU A 38 2.65 -4.18 -0.37
CA GLU A 38 2.87 -2.97 -1.17
C GLU A 38 2.80 -1.69 -0.30
N HIS A 39 1.96 -1.70 0.74
CA HIS A 39 1.76 -0.57 1.63
C HIS A 39 2.48 -0.68 2.98
N TYR A 40 3.41 -1.64 3.11
CA TYR A 40 4.12 -1.91 4.35
C TYR A 40 4.80 -0.69 4.99
N PRO A 41 5.54 0.18 4.26
CA PRO A 41 6.16 1.36 4.87
C PRO A 41 5.14 2.32 5.52
N ARG A 42 3.94 2.42 4.93
CA ARG A 42 2.86 3.28 5.44
C ARG A 42 2.28 2.69 6.74
N LEU A 43 2.13 1.37 6.81
CA LEU A 43 1.67 0.68 8.01
C LEU A 43 2.66 0.84 9.17
N VAL A 44 3.95 0.64 8.90
CA VAL A 44 5.01 0.85 9.89
C VAL A 44 5.03 2.29 10.39
N ARG A 45 4.80 3.27 9.50
CA ARG A 45 4.74 4.68 9.89
C ARG A 45 3.59 4.96 10.85
N LEU A 46 2.41 4.39 10.60
CA LEU A 46 1.27 4.50 11.52
C LEU A 46 1.60 3.88 12.88
N ALA A 47 2.14 2.65 12.89
CA ALA A 47 2.54 1.99 14.13
C ALA A 47 3.56 2.82 14.92
N TYR A 48 4.56 3.39 14.25
CA TYR A 48 5.57 4.25 14.90
C TYR A 48 4.96 5.49 15.55
N LEU A 49 3.99 6.13 14.91
CA LEU A 49 3.32 7.33 15.44
C LEU A 49 2.48 7.03 16.68
N LEU A 50 1.97 5.80 16.83
CA LEU A 50 1.21 5.37 18.00
C LEU A 50 2.10 5.01 19.20
N LEU A 51 3.40 4.81 19.00
CA LEU A 51 4.31 4.44 20.09
C LEU A 51 4.68 5.63 20.97
N PRO A 52 4.71 5.44 22.31
CA PRO A 52 5.05 6.50 23.25
C PRO A 52 6.48 7.01 23.04
N ALA A 53 6.67 8.32 23.25
CA ALA A 53 7.97 8.97 23.12
C ALA A 53 9.00 8.59 24.19
N THR A 54 8.58 7.83 25.21
CA THR A 54 9.46 7.26 26.25
C THR A 54 10.38 6.15 25.71
N LEU A 55 10.05 5.57 24.57
CA LEU A 55 10.92 4.63 23.85
C LEU A 55 11.95 5.41 23.03
N ASP A 56 13.22 5.05 23.16
CA ASP A 56 14.28 5.55 22.28
C ASP A 56 13.94 5.28 20.81
N ARG A 57 14.43 6.15 19.91
CA ARG A 57 14.10 6.11 18.47
C ARG A 57 14.30 4.72 17.85
N GLY A 58 15.39 4.04 18.19
CA GLY A 58 15.67 2.69 17.70
C GLY A 58 14.66 1.64 18.19
N ARG A 59 14.29 1.68 19.47
CA ARG A 59 13.26 0.80 20.06
C ARG A 59 11.90 1.04 19.40
N ARG A 60 11.53 2.30 19.16
CA ARG A 60 10.28 2.64 18.46
C ARG A 60 10.21 2.07 17.05
N VAL A 61 11.31 2.11 16.30
CA VAL A 61 11.35 1.55 14.94
C VAL A 61 11.14 0.03 14.99
N LEU A 62 11.88 -0.67 15.86
CA LEU A 62 11.77 -2.13 15.98
C LEU A 62 10.38 -2.56 16.46
N THR A 63 9.81 -1.87 17.45
CA THR A 63 8.44 -2.15 17.92
C THR A 63 7.40 -1.87 16.84
N ALA A 64 7.54 -0.81 16.05
CA ALA A 64 6.62 -0.50 14.95
C ALA A 64 6.64 -1.59 13.88
N HIS A 65 7.82 -2.10 13.52
CA HIS A 65 7.95 -3.25 12.64
C HIS A 65 7.33 -4.50 13.24
N ALA A 66 7.60 -4.81 14.50
CA ALA A 66 7.05 -5.99 15.17
C ALA A 66 5.51 -5.98 15.23
N VAL A 67 4.90 -4.81 15.51
CA VAL A 67 3.44 -4.64 15.50
C VAL A 67 2.88 -4.86 14.10
N THR A 68 3.50 -4.26 13.08
CA THR A 68 3.05 -4.40 11.69
C THR A 68 3.15 -5.85 11.22
N GLN A 69 4.25 -6.54 11.51
CA GLN A 69 4.46 -7.95 11.18
C GLN A 69 3.49 -8.88 11.90
N ARG A 70 3.07 -8.56 13.13
CA ARG A 70 2.04 -9.31 13.87
C ARG A 70 0.64 -9.12 13.28
N ALA A 71 0.37 -7.98 12.65
CA ALA A 71 -0.90 -7.69 12.02
C ALA A 71 -1.04 -8.34 10.63
N LEU A 72 0.08 -8.70 10.00
CA LEU A 72 0.07 -9.45 8.75
C LEU A 72 -0.20 -10.94 9.02
N PRO A 73 -0.98 -11.61 8.15
CA PRO A 73 -1.09 -13.06 8.18
C PRO A 73 0.29 -13.67 7.97
N LYS A 74 0.71 -14.50 8.93
CA LYS A 74 1.92 -15.31 8.77
C LYS A 74 1.54 -16.42 7.81
N GLY A 75 2.15 -16.44 6.63
CA GLY A 75 1.83 -17.38 5.55
C GLY A 75 1.60 -18.79 6.11
N ARG A 76 0.52 -19.43 5.66
CA ARG A 76 0.18 -20.80 6.05
C ARG A 76 1.33 -21.72 5.64
N THR A 77 1.98 -22.34 6.62
CA THR A 77 2.80 -23.54 6.43
C THR A 77 1.92 -24.72 6.08
#